data_AF-A0A483A3N7-F1
#
_entry.id   AF-A0A483A3N7-F1
#
_cell.length_a   1.000
_cell.length_b   1.000
_cell.length_c   1.000
_cell.angle_alpha   90.00
_cell.angle_beta   90.00
_cell.angle_gamma   90.00
#
_symmetry.space_group_name_H-M   'P 1'
#
loop_
_entity.id
_entity.type
_entity.pdbx_description
1 polymer ?
#
loop_
_entity_poly.entity_id
_entity_poly.type
_entity_poly.pdbx_seq_one_letter_code
_entity_poly.pdbx_strand_id
1 'polypeptide(L)'
;MKLIKSALLVAFISLSFQSIAGYVNGYTKSNGTYVNGYYRSDSNNTVRDNYSYSGNTNPYTGNTNPYTGNTGSNKYYDSPSSDYYSPYRSKQSSSPWD
;
A
#
# COMPACT_ATOMS: atom_id res chain seq x y z
N MET A 1 -22.26 36.48 14.56
CA MET A 1 -22.00 35.17 15.22
C MET A 1 -22.25 33.97 14.32
N LYS A 2 -23.29 33.94 13.48
CA LYS A 2 -23.59 32.78 12.59
C LYS A 2 -22.47 32.49 11.58
N LEU A 3 -21.89 33.53 10.96
CA LEU A 3 -20.78 33.41 10.01
C LEU A 3 -19.47 32.88 10.65
N ILE A 4 -19.16 33.29 11.88
CA ILE A 4 -17.98 32.81 12.62
C ILE A 4 -18.13 31.32 12.98
N LYS A 5 -19.35 30.89 13.38
CA LYS A 5 -19.65 29.48 13.65
C LYS A 5 -19.55 28.62 12.39
N SER A 6 -20.02 29.12 11.23
CA SER A 6 -19.87 28.43 9.94
C SER A 6 -18.42 28.34 9.46
N ALA A 7 -17.61 29.38 9.66
CA ALA A 7 -16.19 29.36 9.31
C ALA A 7 -15.40 28.36 10.17
N LEU A 8 -15.71 28.27 11.47
CA LEU A 8 -15.12 27.28 12.38
C LEU A 8 -15.50 25.84 12.01
N LEU A 9 -16.73 25.61 11.54
CA LEU A 9 -17.18 24.29 11.10
C LEU A 9 -16.44 23.82 9.83
N VAL A 10 -16.22 24.72 8.86
CA VAL A 10 -15.48 24.41 7.63
C VAL A 10 -14.00 24.14 7.93
N ALA A 11 -13.37 24.94 8.79
CA ALA A 11 -11.98 24.73 9.18
C ALA A 11 -11.73 23.38 9.90
N PHE A 12 -12.72 22.86 10.63
CA PHE A 12 -12.62 21.59 11.33
C PHE A 12 -12.70 20.37 10.39
N ILE A 13 -13.37 20.53 9.23
CA ILE A 13 -13.49 19.46 8.20
C ILE A 13 -12.20 19.37 7.36
N SER A 14 -11.40 20.43 7.30
CA SER A 14 -10.14 20.49 6.54
C SER A 14 -8.97 19.71 7.15
N LEU A 15 -9.14 19.10 8.33
CA LEU A 15 -8.11 18.31 8.99
C LEU A 15 -8.01 16.94 8.31
N SER A 16 -7.29 16.87 7.21
CA SER A 16 -6.89 15.61 6.58
C SER A 16 -5.99 14.84 7.54
N PHE A 17 -6.44 13.68 8.01
CA PHE A 17 -5.61 12.75 8.78
C PHE A 17 -4.46 12.26 7.88
N GLN A 18 -3.23 12.59 8.23
CA GLN A 18 -2.05 12.02 7.57
C GLN A 18 -1.91 10.57 8.02
N SER A 19 -1.83 9.63 7.07
CA SER A 19 -1.40 8.25 7.37
C SER A 19 0.09 8.30 7.74
N ILE A 20 0.46 7.80 8.91
CA ILE A 20 1.85 7.82 9.38
C ILE A 20 2.54 6.61 8.76
N ALA A 21 3.24 6.77 7.63
CA ALA A 21 4.00 5.67 7.08
C ALA A 21 5.18 5.27 7.97
N GLY A 22 5.41 3.96 8.11
CA GLY A 22 6.62 3.43 8.70
C GLY A 22 7.79 3.46 7.69
N TYR A 23 8.96 3.93 8.11
CA TYR A 23 10.20 3.74 7.35
C TYR A 23 10.79 2.37 7.65
N VAL A 24 11.18 1.64 6.60
CA VAL A 24 11.91 0.38 6.70
C VAL A 24 13.37 0.64 6.36
N ASN A 25 14.27 0.28 7.27
CA ASN A 25 15.71 0.38 7.04
C ASN A 25 16.16 -0.54 5.91
N GLY A 26 17.17 -0.10 5.17
CA GLY A 26 17.82 -0.94 4.16
C GLY A 26 18.49 -2.17 4.78
N TYR A 27 18.58 -3.25 4.02
CA TYR A 27 19.18 -4.51 4.47
C TYR A 27 19.78 -5.29 3.31
N THR A 28 20.71 -6.19 3.62
CA THR A 28 21.32 -7.08 2.64
C THR A 28 20.66 -8.45 2.70
N LYS A 29 20.20 -8.96 1.56
CA LYS A 29 19.65 -10.32 1.44
C LYS A 29 20.76 -11.36 1.58
N SER A 30 20.40 -12.61 1.91
CA SER A 30 21.36 -13.72 2.03
C SER A 30 22.17 -13.99 0.75
N ASN A 31 21.61 -13.67 -0.42
CA ASN A 31 22.29 -13.77 -1.72
C ASN A 31 23.20 -12.57 -2.05
N GLY A 32 23.46 -11.67 -1.09
CA GLY A 32 24.32 -10.50 -1.25
C GLY A 32 23.66 -9.27 -1.90
N THR A 33 22.41 -9.35 -2.34
CA THR A 33 21.71 -8.20 -2.92
C THR A 33 21.30 -7.20 -1.84
N TYR A 34 21.72 -5.94 -1.97
CA TYR A 34 21.30 -4.86 -1.08
C TYR A 34 19.92 -4.30 -1.47
N VAL A 35 19.08 -4.09 -0.46
CA VAL A 35 17.76 -3.44 -0.57
C VAL A 35 17.83 -2.09 0.10
N ASN A 36 17.58 -1.02 -0.66
CA ASN A 36 17.46 0.33 -0.11
C ASN A 36 16.28 0.43 0.85
N GLY A 37 16.42 1.27 1.88
CA GLY A 37 15.31 1.59 2.77
C GLY A 37 14.20 2.34 2.05
N TYR A 38 12.96 2.18 2.52
CA TYR A 38 11.76 2.68 1.85
C TYR A 38 10.63 2.97 2.84
N TYR A 39 9.70 3.84 2.45
CA TYR A 39 8.48 4.11 3.20
C TYR A 39 7.38 3.12 2.81
N ARG A 40 6.72 2.54 3.83
CA ARG A 40 5.57 1.64 3.67
C ARG A 40 4.34 2.19 4.39
N SER A 41 3.16 1.78 3.95
CA SER A 41 1.91 1.96 4.68
C SER A 41 1.97 1.32 6.07
N ASP A 42 1.09 1.78 6.95
CA ASP A 42 0.89 1.18 8.26
C ASP A 42 0.50 -0.30 8.17
N SER A 43 0.93 -1.07 9.16
CA SER A 43 0.57 -2.49 9.25
C SER A 43 -0.82 -2.62 9.86
N ASN A 44 -1.76 -3.22 9.13
CA ASN A 44 -3.09 -3.55 9.64
C ASN A 44 -3.63 -4.83 8.97
N ASN A 45 -4.91 -5.15 9.22
CA ASN A 45 -5.56 -6.38 8.72
C ASN A 45 -6.18 -6.24 7.31
N THR A 46 -5.88 -5.17 6.59
CA THR A 46 -6.34 -4.95 5.21
C THR A 46 -5.16 -4.70 4.29
N VAL A 47 -5.31 -5.05 3.02
CA VAL A 47 -4.30 -4.78 1.99
C VAL A 47 -4.67 -3.62 1.08
N ARG A 48 -5.93 -3.18 1.10
CA ARG A 48 -6.47 -2.18 0.15
C ARG A 48 -5.85 -0.79 0.29
N ASP A 49 -5.31 -0.45 1.45
CA ASP A 49 -4.67 0.83 1.76
C ASP A 49 -3.13 0.76 1.67
N ASN A 50 -2.57 -0.41 1.35
CA ASN A 50 -1.14 -0.53 1.17
C ASN A 50 -0.67 0.27 -0.04
N TYR A 51 0.47 0.96 0.06
CA TYR A 51 1.06 1.69 -1.08
C TYR A 51 1.43 0.77 -2.24
N SER A 52 1.68 -0.51 -1.96
CA SER A 52 1.91 -1.57 -2.95
C SER A 52 0.63 -2.20 -3.49
N TYR A 53 -0.56 -1.80 -3.02
CA TYR A 53 -1.83 -2.22 -3.61
C TYR A 53 -2.05 -1.53 -4.95
N SER A 54 -2.71 -2.22 -5.87
CA SER A 54 -2.96 -1.72 -7.21
C SER A 54 -3.71 -0.39 -7.19
N GLY A 55 -3.18 0.62 -7.90
CA GLY A 55 -3.81 1.94 -8.01
C GLY A 55 -3.55 2.91 -6.85
N ASN A 56 -2.92 2.44 -5.77
CA ASN A 56 -2.53 3.32 -4.68
C ASN A 56 -1.22 4.06 -4.99
N THR A 57 -1.15 5.32 -4.54
CA THR A 57 0.03 6.17 -4.64
C THR A 57 0.75 6.23 -3.32
N ASN A 58 2.06 6.00 -3.34
CA ASN A 58 2.92 6.26 -2.19
C ASN A 58 3.18 7.78 -2.08
N PRO A 59 2.72 8.47 -1.02
CA PRO A 59 2.89 9.92 -0.90
C PRO A 59 4.36 10.35 -0.74
N TYR A 60 5.26 9.45 -0.34
CA TYR A 60 6.68 9.75 -0.15
C TYR A 60 7.49 9.69 -1.44
N THR A 61 7.03 8.91 -2.43
CA THR A 61 7.74 8.75 -3.71
C THR A 61 6.95 9.32 -4.89
N GLY A 62 5.65 9.58 -4.73
CA GLY A 62 4.73 9.96 -5.81
C GLY A 62 4.41 8.81 -6.77
N ASN A 63 4.97 7.62 -6.54
CA ASN A 63 4.77 6.47 -7.42
C ASN A 63 3.42 5.83 -7.12
N THR A 64 2.57 5.77 -8.14
CA THR A 64 1.36 4.94 -8.15
C THR A 64 1.74 3.55 -8.60
N ASN A 65 1.30 2.51 -7.89
CA ASN A 65 1.48 1.14 -8.37
C ASN A 65 0.65 0.93 -9.65
N PRO A 66 1.27 0.92 -10.84
CA PRO A 66 0.54 0.73 -12.07
C PRO A 66 0.22 -0.76 -12.15
N TYR A 67 -1.05 -1.10 -12.28
CA TYR A 67 -1.40 -2.49 -12.53
C TYR A 67 -0.93 -2.88 -13.92
N THR A 68 0.19 -3.60 -14.03
CA THR A 68 0.75 -3.99 -15.32
C THR A 68 0.68 -5.48 -15.60
N GLY A 69 0.14 -6.30 -14.68
CA GLY A 69 0.01 -7.75 -14.84
C GLY A 69 1.33 -8.52 -14.87
N ASN A 70 2.46 -7.84 -15.09
CA ASN A 70 3.81 -8.36 -14.95
C ASN A 70 4.30 -8.27 -13.50
N THR A 71 5.25 -9.15 -13.19
CA THR A 71 5.92 -9.34 -11.90
C THR A 71 6.24 -8.00 -11.22
N GLY A 72 5.55 -7.70 -10.11
CA GLY A 72 5.76 -6.47 -9.35
C GLY A 72 4.47 -5.82 -8.81
N SER A 73 3.32 -6.03 -9.45
CA SER A 73 2.04 -5.48 -8.97
C SER A 73 1.36 -6.46 -7.98
N ASN A 74 1.28 -6.09 -6.70
CA ASN A 74 0.70 -6.96 -5.68
C ASN A 74 -0.84 -6.86 -5.66
N LYS A 75 -1.49 -7.83 -6.33
CA LYS A 75 -2.95 -8.02 -6.34
C LYS A 75 -3.47 -8.71 -5.07
N TYR A 76 -2.58 -9.19 -4.20
CA TYR A 76 -2.93 -9.87 -2.95
C TYR A 76 -4.05 -10.93 -3.13
N TYR A 77 -3.94 -11.78 -4.16
CA TYR A 77 -4.96 -12.82 -4.46
C TYR A 77 -5.21 -13.77 -3.28
N ASP A 78 -4.22 -13.90 -2.38
CA ASP A 78 -4.26 -14.78 -1.22
C ASP A 78 -4.79 -14.08 0.05
N SER A 79 -4.99 -12.76 -0.01
CA SER A 79 -5.50 -11.98 1.13
C SER A 79 -7.02 -11.82 1.03
N PRO A 80 -7.81 -12.29 2.02
CA PRO A 80 -9.26 -12.13 2.06
C PRO A 80 -9.73 -10.67 2.03
N SER A 81 -8.86 -9.73 2.37
CA SER A 81 -9.16 -8.29 2.33
C SER A 81 -8.98 -7.67 0.94
N SER A 82 -8.42 -8.39 -0.02
CA SER A 82 -8.23 -7.91 -1.40
C SER A 82 -9.52 -8.03 -2.21
N ASP A 83 -9.79 -7.05 -3.08
CA ASP A 83 -10.90 -7.14 -4.03
C ASP A 83 -10.65 -8.19 -5.13
N TYR A 84 -9.40 -8.63 -5.24
CA TYR A 84 -8.97 -9.70 -6.15
C TYR A 84 -8.84 -11.05 -5.47
N TYR A 85 -9.30 -11.19 -4.22
CA TYR A 85 -9.17 -12.43 -3.47
C TYR A 85 -9.69 -13.63 -4.27
N SER A 86 -8.83 -14.61 -4.48
CA SER A 86 -9.15 -15.83 -5.24
C SER A 86 -8.48 -17.03 -4.57
N PRO A 87 -9.18 -17.73 -3.67
CA PRO A 87 -8.61 -18.82 -2.87
C PRO A 87 -8.13 -20.01 -3.71
N TYR A 88 -8.55 -20.10 -4.98
CA TYR A 88 -8.20 -21.19 -5.89
C TYR A 88 -7.01 -20.85 -6.81
N ARG A 89 -6.67 -19.55 -6.99
CA ARG A 89 -5.63 -19.10 -7.93
C ARG A 89 -4.20 -19.31 -7.43
N SER A 90 -4.01 -19.31 -6.11
CA SER A 90 -2.69 -19.48 -5.47
C SER A 90 -2.04 -20.84 -5.76
N LYS A 91 -2.86 -21.86 -6.06
CA LYS A 91 -2.39 -23.22 -6.34
C LYS A 91 -1.79 -23.42 -7.73
N GLN A 92 -1.86 -22.41 -8.60
CA GLN A 92 -1.45 -22.51 -10.00
C GLN A 92 -0.13 -21.78 -10.33
N SER A 93 0.51 -21.14 -9.35
CA SER A 93 1.88 -20.63 -9.52
C SER A 93 2.87 -21.77 -9.26
N SER A 94 2.97 -22.69 -10.21
CA SER A 94 4.02 -23.70 -10.24
C SER A 94 5.39 -23.02 -10.15
N SER A 95 6.22 -23.58 -9.29
CA SER A 95 7.62 -23.22 -9.14
C SER A 95 8.31 -23.23 -10.51
N PRO A 96 9.20 -22.27 -10.83
CA PRO A 96 10.14 -22.44 -11.95
C PRO A 96 11.12 -23.61 -11.78
N TRP A 97 11.00 -24.36 -10.68
CA TRP A 97 11.84 -25.50 -10.32
C TRP A 97 11.03 -26.78 -10.01
N ASP A 98 9.79 -26.88 -10.51
CA ASP A 98 9.10 -28.16 -10.74
C ASP A 98 9.24 -28.56 -12.22
#